data_AF-A0A964Y0J9-F1
#
_entry.id   AF-A0A964Y0J9-F1
#
_cell.length_a   1.000
_cell.length_b   1.000
_cell.length_c   1.000
_cell.angle_alpha   90.00
_cell.angle_beta   90.00
_cell.angle_gamma   90.00
#
_symmetry.space_group_name_H-M   'P 1'
#
loop_
_entity.id
_entity.type
_entity.pdbx_description
1 polymer ?
#
loop_
_entity_poly.entity_id
_entity_poly.type
_entity_poly.pdbx_seq_one_letter_code
_entity_poly.pdbx_strand_id
1 'polypeptide(L)'
;MSISSAPTPLEENYNLGLSRCSSWLAQARSLWVEHPFFFLALAALVVVLRRTLDVLGMDVFIIVSYLTDAWIFSWLVLGVSQAREGSAWSMVRAGGLSMWGRLFAVLKTILWGIPSALTSYVIFLLVPEGIQALVVIQGNVLLATSLLFASLVVGGFISMLLALLPVLAAIQMARDPHATLMSSGLWAYRGVHAGIRPLAVLFVLFLFSALVCNALTTWLLGHLPVEVFSDWTADDILEALYQAPTTTFLVMNAFLALLPSMANDLLRSADIDLSDEIFSDEDKVIQGDAFGIRILEHAGHGLRLLSMLSIVFLVIYVWFSGYSEAIKWSVLALATHQWGGSFRKSAQAWRHKGAWHLRYRFVITPMLMLVALVGFAVIFDSEE
;
A
#
# COMPACT_ATOMS: atom_id res chain seq x y z
N MET A 1 2.75 -44.31 25.93
CA MET A 1 1.53 -43.55 25.60
C MET A 1 1.88 -42.08 25.60
N SER A 2 2.14 -41.48 24.44
CA SER A 2 2.29 -40.02 24.34
C SER A 2 0.90 -39.41 24.42
N ILE A 3 0.63 -38.65 25.47
CA ILE A 3 -0.57 -37.83 25.58
C ILE A 3 -0.43 -36.76 24.49
N SER A 4 -1.05 -36.98 23.34
CA SER A 4 -1.26 -35.95 22.33
C SER A 4 -2.26 -34.97 22.94
N SER A 5 -1.76 -33.94 23.63
CA SER A 5 -2.59 -32.80 24.01
C SER A 5 -3.17 -32.20 22.74
N ALA A 6 -4.49 -32.16 22.62
CA ALA A 6 -5.15 -31.45 21.54
C ALA A 6 -4.61 -30.01 21.51
N PRO A 7 -4.24 -29.49 20.33
CA PRO A 7 -3.68 -28.15 20.23
C PRO A 7 -4.65 -27.15 20.84
N THR A 8 -4.12 -26.21 21.60
CA THR A 8 -4.93 -25.13 22.14
C THR A 8 -5.56 -24.31 21.01
N PRO A 9 -6.70 -23.62 21.24
CA PRO A 9 -7.33 -22.78 20.21
C PRO A 9 -6.37 -21.74 19.63
N LEU A 10 -5.38 -21.29 20.40
CA LEU A 10 -4.32 -20.38 19.94
C LEU A 10 -3.34 -21.08 18.97
N GLU A 11 -2.91 -22.30 19.30
CA GLU A 11 -2.04 -23.10 18.44
C GLU A 11 -2.74 -23.51 17.14
N GLU A 12 -4.00 -23.92 17.21
CA GLU A 12 -4.79 -24.27 16.02
C GLU A 12 -4.96 -23.06 15.10
N ASN A 13 -5.25 -21.90 15.67
CA ASN A 13 -5.37 -20.64 14.93
C ASN A 13 -4.04 -20.15 14.31
N TYR A 14 -2.92 -20.36 14.98
CA TYR A 14 -1.58 -20.04 14.46
C TYR A 14 -1.18 -21.00 13.33
N ASN A 15 -1.40 -22.30 13.53
CA ASN A 15 -1.11 -23.34 12.55
C ASN A 15 -1.93 -23.16 11.26
N LEU A 16 -3.16 -22.66 11.36
CA LEU A 16 -3.98 -22.28 10.19
C LEU A 16 -3.36 -21.13 9.38
N GLY A 17 -2.83 -20.09 10.03
CA GLY A 17 -2.16 -18.99 9.35
C GLY A 17 -0.86 -19.44 8.66
N LEU A 18 -0.06 -20.24 9.36
CA LEU A 18 1.21 -20.74 8.83
C LEU A 18 1.01 -21.73 7.69
N SER A 19 0.04 -22.64 7.79
CA SER A 19 -0.29 -23.60 6.74
C SER A 19 -0.78 -22.91 5.46
N ARG A 20 -1.68 -21.92 5.55
CA ARG A 20 -2.11 -21.12 4.39
C ARG A 20 -0.96 -20.35 3.76
N CYS A 21 -0.12 -19.68 4.55
CA CYS A 21 1.04 -18.98 4.02
C CYS A 21 2.01 -19.95 3.32
N SER A 22 2.23 -21.13 3.89
CA SER A 22 3.10 -22.16 3.29
C SER A 22 2.57 -22.68 1.96
N SER A 23 1.25 -22.82 1.82
CA SER A 23 0.63 -23.28 0.58
C SER A 23 0.73 -22.23 -0.52
N TRP A 24 0.57 -20.94 -0.18
CA TRP A 24 0.83 -19.84 -1.11
C TRP A 24 2.28 -19.85 -1.59
N LEU A 25 3.26 -19.98 -0.68
CA LEU A 25 4.68 -20.04 -1.04
C LEU A 25 5.03 -21.26 -1.91
N ALA A 26 4.43 -22.42 -1.63
CA ALA A 26 4.65 -23.63 -2.44
C ALA A 26 4.11 -23.46 -3.87
N GLN A 27 2.92 -22.87 -4.03
CA GLN A 27 2.34 -22.58 -5.34
C GLN A 27 3.11 -21.48 -6.08
N ALA A 28 3.57 -20.46 -5.37
CA ALA A 28 4.42 -19.41 -5.92
C ALA A 28 5.73 -19.99 -6.47
N ARG A 29 6.36 -20.88 -5.69
CA ARG A 29 7.58 -21.57 -6.10
C ARG A 29 7.36 -22.42 -7.36
N SER A 30 6.29 -23.22 -7.42
CA SER A 30 6.02 -24.03 -8.60
C SER A 30 5.83 -23.17 -9.84
N LEU A 31 5.03 -22.10 -9.71
CA LEU A 31 4.75 -21.15 -10.79
C LEU A 31 6.01 -20.42 -11.26
N TRP A 32 6.87 -20.02 -10.33
CA TRP A 32 8.13 -19.34 -10.63
C TRP A 32 9.12 -20.26 -11.34
N VAL A 33 9.21 -21.54 -10.94
CA VAL A 33 10.09 -22.53 -11.59
C VAL A 33 9.65 -22.84 -13.02
N GLU A 34 8.33 -22.84 -13.27
CA GLU A 34 7.77 -23.06 -14.61
C GLU A 34 8.01 -21.86 -15.54
N HIS A 35 7.98 -20.63 -15.01
CA HIS A 35 8.07 -19.40 -15.81
C HIS A 35 9.04 -18.34 -15.23
N PRO A 36 10.31 -18.67 -14.96
CA PRO A 36 11.22 -17.79 -14.21
C PRO A 36 11.49 -16.47 -14.92
N PHE A 37 11.73 -16.52 -16.24
CA PHE A 37 12.02 -15.33 -17.05
C PHE A 37 10.83 -14.38 -17.15
N PHE A 38 9.60 -14.90 -17.08
CA PHE A 38 8.40 -14.07 -17.09
C PHE A 38 8.31 -13.22 -15.83
N PHE A 39 8.47 -13.83 -14.65
CA PHE A 39 8.45 -13.10 -13.38
C PHE A 39 9.65 -12.17 -13.21
N LEU A 40 10.85 -12.58 -13.65
CA LEU A 40 12.04 -11.72 -13.64
C LEU A 40 11.85 -10.50 -14.54
N ALA A 41 11.35 -10.67 -15.76
CA ALA A 41 11.09 -9.56 -16.68
C ALA A 41 10.00 -8.62 -16.13
N LEU A 42 8.94 -9.18 -15.53
CA LEU A 42 7.86 -8.39 -14.95
C LEU A 42 8.34 -7.60 -13.71
N ALA A 43 9.14 -8.22 -12.84
CA ALA A 43 9.75 -7.54 -11.70
C ALA A 43 10.68 -6.41 -12.16
N ALA A 44 11.48 -6.64 -13.20
CA ALA A 44 12.35 -5.63 -13.79
C ALA A 44 11.52 -4.47 -14.34
N LEU A 45 10.44 -4.76 -15.06
CA LEU A 45 9.52 -3.76 -15.59
C LEU A 45 8.95 -2.89 -14.45
N VAL A 46 8.42 -3.50 -13.39
CA VAL A 46 7.85 -2.76 -12.24
C VAL A 46 8.91 -1.87 -11.58
N VAL A 47 10.10 -2.41 -11.32
CA VAL A 47 11.19 -1.65 -10.67
C VAL A 47 11.69 -0.51 -11.54
N VAL A 48 11.90 -0.74 -12.84
CA VAL A 48 12.35 0.29 -13.79
C VAL A 48 11.31 1.40 -13.92
N LEU A 49 10.03 1.02 -14.03
CA LEU A 49 8.94 1.98 -14.17
C LEU A 49 8.82 2.83 -12.90
N ARG A 50 8.92 2.21 -11.72
CA ARG A 50 8.94 2.92 -10.43
C ARG A 50 10.13 3.88 -10.31
N ARG A 51 11.33 3.41 -10.63
CA ARG A 51 12.54 4.25 -10.60
C ARG A 51 12.45 5.43 -11.58
N THR A 52 11.86 5.21 -12.75
CA THR A 52 11.67 6.28 -13.74
C THR A 52 10.69 7.34 -13.23
N LEU A 53 9.65 6.92 -12.49
CA LEU A 53 8.72 7.84 -11.84
C LEU A 53 9.39 8.60 -10.68
N ASP A 54 10.23 7.94 -9.90
CA ASP A 54 10.96 8.58 -8.79
C ASP A 54 11.96 9.65 -9.30
N VAL A 55 12.65 9.39 -10.41
CA VAL A 55 13.61 10.34 -11.03
C VAL A 55 12.93 11.59 -11.59
N LEU A 56 11.62 11.54 -11.89
CA LEU A 56 10.86 12.72 -12.33
C LEU A 56 10.54 13.71 -11.19
N GLY A 57 11.05 13.47 -9.98
CA GLY A 57 11.24 14.51 -8.97
C GLY A 57 9.97 15.04 -8.30
N MET A 58 8.85 14.33 -8.39
CA MET A 58 7.62 14.74 -7.69
C MET A 58 7.11 13.60 -6.83
N ASP A 59 7.20 13.76 -5.50
CA ASP A 59 6.57 12.90 -4.48
C ASP A 59 5.06 12.65 -4.74
N VAL A 60 4.44 13.51 -5.56
CA VAL A 60 3.08 13.40 -6.11
C VAL A 60 2.87 12.11 -6.95
N PHE A 61 3.92 11.49 -7.48
CA PHE A 61 3.85 10.29 -8.31
C PHE A 61 3.73 8.97 -7.56
N ILE A 62 3.79 8.95 -6.22
CA ILE A 62 3.44 7.75 -5.43
C ILE A 62 2.06 7.21 -5.84
N ILE A 63 1.12 8.10 -6.15
CA ILE A 63 -0.21 7.76 -6.66
C ILE A 63 -0.08 7.04 -8.02
N VAL A 64 0.74 7.54 -8.95
CA VAL A 64 0.95 6.89 -10.26
C VAL A 64 1.68 5.55 -10.13
N SER A 65 2.57 5.38 -9.16
CA SER A 65 3.14 4.05 -8.85
C SER A 65 2.04 3.06 -8.45
N TYR A 66 1.07 3.47 -7.63
CA TYR A 66 -0.09 2.62 -7.32
C TYR A 66 -0.99 2.37 -8.54
N LEU A 67 -1.05 3.31 -9.50
CA LEU A 67 -1.77 3.16 -10.78
C LEU A 67 -1.19 2.00 -11.61
N THR A 68 0.14 2.00 -11.75
CA THR A 68 0.86 1.02 -12.56
C THR A 68 0.85 -0.34 -11.89
N ASP A 69 0.98 -0.37 -10.57
CA ASP A 69 0.98 -1.61 -9.79
C ASP A 69 -0.39 -2.29 -9.85
N ALA A 70 -1.48 -1.56 -9.58
CA ALA A 70 -2.84 -2.13 -9.61
C ALA A 70 -3.20 -2.71 -10.99
N TRP A 71 -2.77 -2.05 -12.06
CA TRP A 71 -2.99 -2.53 -13.43
C TRP A 71 -2.15 -3.77 -13.76
N ILE A 72 -0.84 -3.72 -13.53
CA ILE A 72 0.10 -4.82 -13.80
C ILE A 72 -0.28 -6.07 -12.98
N PHE A 73 -0.65 -5.86 -11.71
CA PHE A 73 -0.98 -6.95 -10.79
C PHE A 73 -2.30 -7.62 -11.16
N SER A 74 -3.32 -6.84 -11.56
CA SER A 74 -4.58 -7.41 -12.03
C SER A 74 -4.41 -8.21 -13.33
N TRP A 75 -3.64 -7.65 -14.26
CA TRP A 75 -3.28 -8.32 -15.50
C TRP A 75 -2.54 -9.65 -15.24
N LEU A 76 -1.59 -9.65 -14.30
CA LEU A 76 -0.85 -10.85 -13.91
C LEU A 76 -1.75 -11.93 -13.32
N VAL A 77 -2.56 -11.58 -12.32
CA VAL A 77 -3.42 -12.56 -11.63
C VAL A 77 -4.44 -13.18 -12.58
N LEU A 78 -5.04 -12.36 -13.46
CA LEU A 78 -5.99 -12.86 -14.46
C LEU A 78 -5.29 -13.69 -15.54
N GLY A 79 -4.12 -13.28 -16.01
CA GLY A 79 -3.32 -14.04 -16.97
C GLY A 79 -2.91 -15.42 -16.44
N VAL A 80 -2.42 -15.48 -15.20
CA VAL A 80 -2.02 -16.73 -14.54
C VAL A 80 -3.23 -17.62 -14.25
N SER A 81 -4.35 -17.07 -13.78
CA SER A 81 -5.53 -17.88 -13.46
C SER A 81 -6.20 -18.49 -14.70
N GLN A 82 -6.14 -17.81 -15.85
CA GLN A 82 -6.79 -18.26 -17.09
C GLN A 82 -5.88 -19.11 -17.99
N ALA A 83 -4.55 -19.00 -17.86
CA ALA A 83 -3.60 -19.69 -18.73
C ALA A 83 -2.43 -20.31 -17.96
N ARG A 84 -2.70 -20.86 -16.77
CA ARG A 84 -1.68 -21.44 -15.87
C ARG A 84 -0.83 -22.53 -16.53
N GLU A 85 -1.46 -23.44 -17.27
CA GLU A 85 -0.78 -24.57 -17.93
C GLU A 85 -0.17 -24.19 -19.29
N GLY A 86 -0.32 -22.93 -19.70
CA GLY A 86 0.14 -22.44 -20.99
C GLY A 86 1.57 -21.90 -20.97
N SER A 87 2.02 -21.40 -22.12
CA SER A 87 3.23 -20.60 -22.23
C SER A 87 3.10 -19.22 -21.54
N ALA A 88 4.23 -18.57 -21.25
CA ALA A 88 4.22 -17.18 -20.76
C ALA A 88 3.45 -16.23 -21.69
N TRP A 89 3.48 -16.48 -23.01
CA TRP A 89 2.72 -15.67 -23.99
C TRP A 89 1.20 -15.86 -23.87
N SER A 90 0.74 -17.07 -23.56
CA SER A 90 -0.69 -17.29 -23.30
C SER A 90 -1.15 -16.59 -22.02
N MET A 91 -0.32 -16.52 -20.98
CA MET A 91 -0.63 -15.74 -19.77
C MET A 91 -0.74 -14.24 -20.09
N VAL A 92 0.22 -13.72 -20.85
CA VAL A 92 0.22 -12.32 -21.31
C VAL A 92 -1.06 -11.99 -22.08
N ARG A 93 -1.43 -12.85 -23.03
CA ARG A 93 -2.61 -12.66 -23.88
C ARG A 93 -3.90 -12.79 -23.09
N ALA A 94 -4.02 -13.78 -22.21
CA ALA A 94 -5.20 -13.99 -21.39
C ALA A 94 -5.43 -12.79 -20.44
N GLY A 95 -4.37 -12.33 -19.76
CA GLY A 95 -4.41 -11.12 -18.95
C GLY A 95 -4.85 -9.90 -19.77
N GLY A 96 -4.29 -9.71 -20.97
CA GLY A 96 -4.65 -8.61 -21.86
C GLY A 96 -6.11 -8.63 -22.30
N LEU A 97 -6.63 -9.79 -22.69
CA LEU A 97 -8.03 -9.96 -23.10
C LEU A 97 -8.99 -9.72 -21.93
N SER A 98 -8.65 -10.19 -20.73
CA SER A 98 -9.49 -10.02 -19.53
C SER A 98 -9.62 -8.54 -19.10
N MET A 99 -8.57 -7.76 -19.34
CA MET A 99 -8.52 -6.33 -19.01
C MET A 99 -9.12 -5.45 -20.12
N TRP A 100 -9.32 -6.00 -21.32
CA TRP A 100 -9.81 -5.26 -22.48
C TRP A 100 -11.22 -4.72 -22.23
N GLY A 101 -11.40 -3.41 -22.40
CA GLY A 101 -12.66 -2.71 -22.11
C GLY A 101 -12.94 -2.42 -20.63
N ARG A 102 -12.13 -2.92 -19.70
CA ARG A 102 -12.26 -2.67 -18.24
C ARG A 102 -11.16 -1.79 -17.65
N LEU A 103 -10.22 -1.35 -18.47
CA LEU A 103 -9.07 -0.53 -18.06
C LEU A 103 -9.47 0.65 -17.16
N PHE A 104 -10.42 1.49 -17.60
CA PHE A 104 -10.85 2.65 -16.84
C PHE A 104 -11.58 2.31 -15.53
N ALA A 105 -12.25 1.16 -15.46
CA ALA A 105 -12.89 0.71 -14.22
C ALA A 105 -11.81 0.28 -13.22
N VAL A 106 -10.81 -0.47 -13.66
CA VAL A 106 -9.68 -0.89 -12.83
C VAL A 106 -8.86 0.32 -12.38
N LEU A 107 -8.59 1.30 -13.24
CA LEU A 107 -7.84 2.50 -12.85
C LEU A 107 -8.53 3.28 -11.72
N LYS A 108 -9.86 3.23 -11.59
CA LYS A 108 -10.56 3.90 -10.49
C LYS A 108 -10.25 3.30 -9.12
N THR A 109 -9.86 2.02 -9.04
CA THR A 109 -9.56 1.36 -7.76
C THR A 109 -8.32 1.91 -7.08
N ILE A 110 -7.52 2.73 -7.77
CA ILE A 110 -6.44 3.52 -7.18
C ILE A 110 -6.89 4.37 -5.99
N LEU A 111 -8.16 4.78 -5.95
CA LEU A 111 -8.69 5.55 -4.82
C LEU A 111 -8.60 4.76 -3.50
N TRP A 112 -8.54 3.44 -3.57
CA TRP A 112 -8.28 2.56 -2.42
C TRP A 112 -6.81 2.53 -1.97
N GLY A 113 -5.88 3.07 -2.78
CA GLY A 113 -4.47 3.24 -2.42
C GLY A 113 -4.17 4.52 -1.64
N ILE A 114 -5.10 5.48 -1.62
CA ILE A 114 -4.95 6.74 -0.86
C ILE A 114 -4.68 6.47 0.63
N PRO A 115 -5.41 5.57 1.33
CA PRO A 115 -5.09 5.21 2.72
C PRO A 115 -3.64 4.72 2.89
N SER A 116 -3.14 3.86 2.00
CA SER A 116 -1.76 3.36 2.06
C SER A 116 -0.73 4.49 1.91
N ALA A 117 -0.96 5.38 0.95
CA ALA A 117 -0.11 6.56 0.75
C ALA A 117 -0.08 7.45 2.00
N LEU A 118 -1.25 7.71 2.59
CA LEU A 118 -1.38 8.52 3.80
C LEU A 118 -0.67 7.86 4.99
N THR A 119 -0.87 6.56 5.22
CA THR A 119 -0.24 5.85 6.33
C THR A 119 1.27 5.78 6.16
N SER A 120 1.76 5.55 4.94
CA SER A 120 3.19 5.59 4.63
C SER A 120 3.77 6.98 4.89
N TYR A 121 3.10 8.05 4.47
CA TYR A 121 3.49 9.43 4.77
C TYR A 121 3.56 9.68 6.29
N VAL A 122 2.56 9.24 7.04
CA VAL A 122 2.55 9.35 8.52
C VAL A 122 3.73 8.60 9.14
N ILE A 123 4.03 7.39 8.68
CA ILE A 123 5.13 6.57 9.21
C ILE A 123 6.49 7.16 8.88
N PHE A 124 6.69 7.71 7.69
CA PHE A 124 7.99 8.22 7.28
C PHE A 124 8.24 9.67 7.73
N LEU A 125 7.19 10.47 7.94
CA LEU A 125 7.35 11.87 8.30
C LEU A 125 6.99 12.16 9.77
N LEU A 126 5.86 11.68 10.27
CA LEU A 126 5.39 12.06 11.62
C LEU A 126 5.99 11.19 12.73
N VAL A 127 6.23 9.91 12.46
CA VAL A 127 6.78 8.98 13.47
C VAL A 127 8.23 9.31 13.84
N PRO A 128 9.16 9.57 12.89
CA PRO A 128 10.53 9.93 13.24
C PRO A 128 10.58 11.25 14.02
N GLU A 129 9.81 12.26 13.59
CA GLU A 129 9.68 13.56 14.27
C GLU A 129 9.14 13.41 15.70
N GLY A 130 8.06 12.63 15.87
CA GLY A 130 7.49 12.37 17.19
C GLY A 130 8.44 11.61 18.12
N ILE A 131 9.22 10.67 17.58
CA ILE A 131 10.21 9.92 18.35
C ILE A 131 11.42 10.79 18.67
N GLN A 132 11.87 11.64 17.75
CA GLN A 132 12.93 12.62 18.00
C GLN A 132 12.53 13.60 19.10
N ALA A 133 11.28 14.10 19.09
CA ALA A 133 10.76 14.93 20.18
C ALA A 133 10.78 14.17 21.52
N LEU A 134 10.42 12.88 21.53
CA LEU A 134 10.51 12.02 22.72
C LEU A 134 11.96 11.83 23.20
N VAL A 135 12.93 11.67 22.30
CA VAL A 135 14.37 11.61 22.64
C VAL A 135 14.82 12.90 23.31
N VAL A 136 14.44 14.05 22.76
CA VAL A 136 14.81 15.36 23.31
C VAL A 136 14.23 15.54 24.71
N ILE A 137 13.00 15.06 24.96
CA ILE A 137 12.34 15.18 26.27
C ILE A 137 12.89 14.18 27.31
N GLN A 138 13.15 12.93 26.92
CA GLN A 138 13.50 11.86 27.87
C GLN A 138 14.99 11.51 27.93
N GLY A 139 15.79 11.92 26.94
CA GLY A 139 17.22 11.63 26.87
C GLY A 139 17.60 10.16 26.67
N ASN A 140 16.64 9.27 26.37
CA ASN A 140 16.88 7.82 26.26
C ASN A 140 16.88 7.36 24.80
N VAL A 141 18.08 7.25 24.23
CA VAL A 141 18.30 6.83 22.83
C VAL A 141 17.83 5.40 22.59
N LEU A 142 18.06 4.46 23.53
CA LEU A 142 17.69 3.06 23.36
C LEU A 142 16.17 2.87 23.28
N LEU A 143 15.43 3.56 24.15
CA LEU A 143 13.97 3.54 24.13
C LEU A 143 13.45 4.06 22.78
N ALA A 144 14.01 5.17 22.30
CA ALA A 144 13.60 5.75 21.03
C ALA A 144 13.89 4.85 19.82
N THR A 145 15.05 4.20 19.78
CA THR A 145 15.37 3.22 18.72
C THR A 145 14.38 2.06 18.76
N SER A 146 14.03 1.55 19.94
CA SER A 146 13.04 0.46 20.07
C SER A 146 11.63 0.88 19.65
N LEU A 147 11.20 2.11 19.99
CA LEU A 147 9.92 2.67 19.58
C LEU A 147 9.87 2.93 18.08
N LEU A 148 10.98 3.38 17.48
CA LEU A 148 11.08 3.59 16.05
C LEU A 148 10.96 2.27 15.31
N PHE A 149 11.71 1.26 15.76
CA PHE A 149 11.61 -0.09 15.20
C PHE A 149 10.18 -0.64 15.30
N ALA A 150 9.57 -0.60 16.48
CA ALA A 150 8.20 -1.07 16.67
C ALA A 150 7.20 -0.31 15.78
N SER A 151 7.35 1.00 15.66
CA SER A 151 6.49 1.84 14.82
C SER A 151 6.68 1.55 13.32
N LEU A 152 7.90 1.28 12.88
CA LEU A 152 8.19 0.88 11.50
C LEU A 152 7.64 -0.51 11.19
N VAL A 153 7.71 -1.46 12.13
CA VAL A 153 7.16 -2.82 11.95
C VAL A 153 5.64 -2.78 11.91
N VAL A 154 5.00 -2.16 12.91
CA VAL A 154 3.53 -2.05 12.98
C VAL A 154 3.00 -1.19 11.84
N GLY A 155 3.62 -0.04 11.61
CA GLY A 155 3.27 0.86 10.52
C GLY A 155 3.46 0.20 9.16
N GLY A 156 4.60 -0.46 8.94
CA GLY A 156 4.89 -1.18 7.69
C GLY A 156 3.88 -2.29 7.42
N PHE A 157 3.45 -3.03 8.45
CA PHE A 157 2.39 -4.02 8.31
C PHE A 157 1.05 -3.39 7.92
N ILE A 158 0.65 -2.30 8.58
CA ILE A 158 -0.60 -1.58 8.26
C ILE A 158 -0.53 -1.03 6.83
N SER A 159 0.58 -0.40 6.43
CA SER A 159 0.79 0.08 5.08
C SER A 159 0.72 -1.05 4.06
N MET A 160 1.30 -2.22 4.35
CA MET A 160 1.17 -3.40 3.48
C MET A 160 -0.29 -3.82 3.32
N LEU A 161 -1.06 -3.92 4.41
CA LEU A 161 -2.48 -4.29 4.33
C LEU A 161 -3.28 -3.27 3.51
N LEU A 162 -3.01 -1.97 3.69
CA LEU A 162 -3.67 -0.91 2.96
C LEU A 162 -3.22 -0.85 1.49
N ALA A 163 -1.97 -1.20 1.18
CA ALA A 163 -1.44 -1.29 -0.17
C ALA A 163 -2.02 -2.49 -0.94
N LEU A 164 -2.42 -3.55 -0.23
CA LEU A 164 -3.10 -4.70 -0.84
C LEU A 164 -4.56 -4.40 -1.22
N LEU A 165 -5.21 -3.43 -0.56
CA LEU A 165 -6.60 -3.05 -0.89
C LEU A 165 -6.79 -2.63 -2.34
N PRO A 166 -6.04 -1.65 -2.92
CA PRO A 166 -6.22 -1.28 -4.32
C PRO A 166 -5.89 -2.43 -5.27
N VAL A 167 -4.94 -3.30 -4.91
CA VAL A 167 -4.56 -4.48 -5.72
C VAL A 167 -5.69 -5.49 -5.78
N LEU A 168 -6.24 -5.89 -4.64
CA LEU A 168 -7.35 -6.85 -4.58
C LEU A 168 -8.64 -6.25 -5.15
N ALA A 169 -8.89 -4.96 -4.94
CA ALA A 169 -10.03 -4.27 -5.54
C ALA A 169 -9.88 -4.21 -7.06
N ALA A 170 -8.68 -3.95 -7.58
CA ALA A 170 -8.38 -3.96 -9.01
C ALA A 170 -8.64 -5.34 -9.63
N ILE A 171 -8.15 -6.40 -8.97
CA ILE A 171 -8.39 -7.80 -9.41
C ILE A 171 -9.89 -8.10 -9.39
N GLN A 172 -10.62 -7.71 -8.35
CA GLN A 172 -12.06 -7.94 -8.27
C GLN A 172 -12.85 -7.16 -9.33
N MET A 173 -12.46 -5.90 -9.58
CA MET A 173 -13.06 -5.07 -10.62
C MET A 173 -12.80 -5.63 -12.02
N ALA A 174 -11.65 -6.26 -12.22
CA ALA A 174 -11.31 -6.91 -13.47
C ALA A 174 -12.02 -8.26 -13.63
N ARG A 175 -12.21 -9.02 -12.54
CA ARG A 175 -12.88 -10.33 -12.51
C ARG A 175 -14.40 -10.21 -12.75
N ASP A 176 -15.06 -9.26 -12.10
CA ASP A 176 -16.52 -9.17 -12.06
C ASP A 176 -17.06 -7.96 -12.88
N PRO A 177 -17.86 -8.20 -13.95
CA PRO A 177 -18.46 -7.13 -14.74
C PRO A 177 -19.39 -6.18 -13.96
N HIS A 178 -20.00 -6.65 -12.88
CA HIS A 178 -20.97 -5.89 -12.08
C HIS A 178 -20.33 -5.20 -10.87
N ALA A 179 -19.02 -5.36 -10.68
CA ALA A 179 -18.31 -4.67 -9.61
C ALA A 179 -18.30 -3.15 -9.86
N THR A 180 -18.52 -2.41 -8.77
CA THR A 180 -18.36 -0.96 -8.71
C THR A 180 -17.09 -0.65 -7.93
N LEU A 181 -16.68 0.62 -7.92
CA LEU A 181 -15.54 1.06 -7.11
C LEU A 181 -15.75 0.72 -5.62
N MET A 182 -16.97 0.91 -5.13
CA MET A 182 -17.29 0.70 -3.72
C MET A 182 -17.41 -0.78 -3.37
N SER A 183 -18.05 -1.57 -4.23
CA SER A 183 -18.15 -3.03 -3.99
C SER A 183 -16.81 -3.73 -4.17
N SER A 184 -15.98 -3.39 -5.16
CA SER A 184 -14.62 -3.95 -5.26
C SER A 184 -13.77 -3.69 -4.01
N GLY A 185 -13.89 -2.51 -3.39
CA GLY A 185 -13.24 -2.20 -2.12
C GLY A 185 -13.76 -3.02 -0.94
N LEU A 186 -15.06 -3.30 -0.88
CA LEU A 186 -15.65 -4.16 0.15
C LEU A 186 -15.08 -5.58 0.08
N TRP A 187 -15.00 -6.16 -1.12
CA TRP A 187 -14.41 -7.49 -1.34
C TRP A 187 -12.93 -7.52 -0.96
N ALA A 188 -12.17 -6.48 -1.36
CA ALA A 188 -10.77 -6.35 -0.97
C ALA A 188 -10.62 -6.29 0.55
N TYR A 189 -11.43 -5.48 1.23
CA TYR A 189 -11.40 -5.35 2.69
C TYR A 189 -11.73 -6.66 3.40
N ARG A 190 -12.82 -7.33 3.01
CA ARG A 190 -13.20 -8.63 3.58
C ARG A 190 -12.14 -9.69 3.32
N GLY A 191 -11.55 -9.69 2.13
CA GLY A 191 -10.44 -10.59 1.79
C GLY A 191 -9.21 -10.36 2.67
N VAL A 192 -8.75 -9.12 2.80
CA VAL A 192 -7.62 -8.76 3.68
C VAL A 192 -7.92 -9.11 5.14
N HIS A 193 -9.14 -8.83 5.61
CA HIS A 193 -9.55 -9.13 6.97
C HIS A 193 -9.54 -10.64 7.25
N ALA A 194 -10.11 -11.45 6.35
CA ALA A 194 -10.07 -12.91 6.44
C ALA A 194 -8.64 -13.47 6.39
N GLY A 195 -7.76 -12.80 5.63
CA GLY A 195 -6.35 -13.19 5.44
C GLY A 195 -5.35 -12.58 6.42
N ILE A 196 -5.78 -11.82 7.44
CA ILE A 196 -4.86 -11.00 8.23
C ILE A 196 -3.72 -11.80 8.88
N ARG A 197 -4.01 -13.04 9.31
CA ARG A 197 -3.04 -13.94 9.94
C ARG A 197 -1.98 -14.47 8.98
N PRO A 198 -2.33 -15.15 7.86
CA PRO A 198 -1.32 -15.57 6.89
C PRO A 198 -0.58 -14.37 6.27
N LEU A 199 -1.23 -13.20 6.11
CA LEU A 199 -0.57 -11.96 5.69
C LEU A 199 0.45 -11.45 6.71
N ALA A 200 0.19 -11.57 8.01
CA ALA A 200 1.16 -11.21 9.06
C ALA A 200 2.39 -12.13 9.03
N VAL A 201 2.20 -13.44 8.87
CA VAL A 201 3.31 -14.40 8.71
C VAL A 201 4.14 -14.03 7.48
N LEU A 202 3.46 -13.77 6.36
CA LEU A 202 4.09 -13.38 5.12
C LEU A 202 4.89 -12.07 5.25
N PHE A 203 4.32 -11.05 5.89
CA PHE A 203 4.99 -9.78 6.16
C PHE A 203 6.28 -9.96 6.94
N VAL A 204 6.23 -10.75 8.01
CA VAL A 204 7.40 -11.05 8.84
C VAL A 204 8.46 -11.78 8.01
N LEU A 205 8.08 -12.76 7.19
CA LEU A 205 9.00 -13.45 6.30
C LEU A 205 9.65 -12.50 5.28
N PHE A 206 8.89 -11.60 4.67
CA PHE A 206 9.44 -10.58 3.75
C PHE A 206 10.38 -9.62 4.47
N LEU A 207 10.03 -9.16 5.67
CA LEU A 207 10.88 -8.26 6.46
C LEU A 207 12.21 -8.92 6.80
N PHE A 208 12.20 -10.15 7.32
CA PHE A 208 13.42 -10.90 7.61
C PHE A 208 14.22 -11.20 6.34
N SER A 209 13.56 -11.56 5.24
CA SER A 209 14.23 -11.81 3.97
C SER A 209 14.91 -10.55 3.43
N ALA A 210 14.25 -9.39 3.51
CA ALA A 210 14.82 -8.11 3.12
C ALA A 210 16.02 -7.73 3.99
N LEU A 211 15.94 -7.96 5.31
CA LEU A 211 17.07 -7.75 6.23
C LEU A 211 18.27 -8.64 5.88
N VAL A 212 18.04 -9.93 5.62
CA VAL A 212 19.10 -10.87 5.21
C VAL A 212 19.68 -10.49 3.85
N CYS A 213 18.85 -10.15 2.86
CA CYS A 213 19.30 -9.69 1.56
C CYS A 213 20.14 -8.41 1.65
N ASN A 214 19.72 -7.43 2.46
CA ASN A 214 20.49 -6.22 2.68
C ASN A 214 21.81 -6.53 3.39
N ALA A 215 21.81 -7.35 4.44
CA ALA A 215 23.03 -7.74 5.13
C ALA A 215 24.04 -8.45 4.21
N LEU A 216 23.55 -9.37 3.35
CA LEU A 216 24.37 -10.05 2.33
C LEU A 216 24.88 -9.07 1.28
N THR A 217 24.05 -8.14 0.81
CA THR A 217 24.44 -7.13 -0.18
C THR A 217 25.51 -6.20 0.39
N THR A 218 25.32 -5.70 1.61
CA THR A 218 26.33 -4.89 2.32
C THR A 218 27.62 -5.65 2.52
N TRP A 219 27.54 -6.93 2.92
CA TRP A 219 28.72 -7.77 3.07
C TRP A 219 29.46 -7.95 1.74
N LEU A 220 28.77 -8.29 0.65
CA LEU A 220 29.35 -8.46 -0.69
C LEU A 220 30.02 -7.16 -1.18
N LEU A 221 29.32 -6.03 -1.06
CA LEU A 221 29.85 -4.72 -1.43
C LEU A 221 31.10 -4.37 -0.62
N GLY A 222 31.10 -4.66 0.68
CA GLY A 222 32.26 -4.45 1.56
C GLY A 222 33.49 -5.29 1.21
N HIS A 223 33.34 -6.33 0.38
CA HIS A 223 34.46 -7.18 -0.08
C HIS A 223 34.88 -6.89 -1.53
N LEU A 224 34.25 -5.94 -2.21
CA LEU A 224 34.69 -5.52 -3.55
C LEU A 224 36.01 -4.73 -3.45
N PRO A 225 36.94 -4.90 -4.39
CA PRO A 225 38.19 -4.13 -4.43
C PRO A 225 37.91 -2.62 -4.46
N VAL A 226 38.77 -1.83 -3.81
CA VAL A 226 38.70 -0.35 -3.80
C VAL A 226 38.66 0.22 -5.22
N GLU A 227 39.27 -0.47 -6.19
CA GLU A 227 39.24 -0.15 -7.62
C GLU A 227 37.83 -0.16 -8.23
N VAL A 228 36.89 -0.95 -7.69
CA VAL A 228 35.48 -0.96 -8.15
C VAL A 228 34.74 0.29 -7.67
N PHE A 229 35.19 0.88 -6.57
CA PHE A 229 34.63 2.09 -5.98
C PHE A 229 35.46 3.33 -6.30
N SER A 230 36.48 3.25 -7.16
CA SER A 230 37.38 4.39 -7.45
C SER A 230 36.63 5.61 -7.97
N ASP A 231 35.51 5.35 -8.67
CA ASP A 231 34.68 6.36 -9.30
C ASP A 231 33.42 6.68 -8.46
N TRP A 232 33.24 6.02 -7.31
CA TRP A 232 32.06 6.16 -6.46
C TRP A 232 32.41 6.99 -5.22
N THR A 233 31.58 7.99 -4.94
CA THR A 233 31.67 8.75 -3.70
C THR A 233 31.10 7.93 -2.52
N ALA A 234 31.40 8.35 -1.29
CA ALA A 234 30.81 7.74 -0.10
C ALA A 234 29.27 7.87 -0.10
N ASP A 235 28.76 8.97 -0.68
CA ASP A 235 27.32 9.19 -0.86
C ASP A 235 26.73 8.24 -1.90
N ASP A 236 27.44 7.94 -3.01
CA ASP A 236 26.99 6.95 -4.00
C ASP A 236 26.90 5.54 -3.40
N ILE A 237 27.84 5.18 -2.53
CA ILE A 237 27.83 3.89 -1.82
C ILE A 237 26.67 3.84 -0.82
N LEU A 238 26.46 4.91 -0.07
CA LEU A 238 25.34 5.03 0.87
C LEU A 238 23.99 5.01 0.14
N GLU A 239 23.87 5.68 -1.01
CA GLU A 239 22.67 5.71 -1.83
C GLU A 239 22.38 4.33 -2.44
N ALA A 240 23.41 3.63 -2.94
CA ALA A 240 23.26 2.26 -3.44
C ALA A 240 22.82 1.27 -2.34
N LEU A 241 23.32 1.43 -1.12
CA LEU A 241 22.92 0.65 0.05
C LEU A 241 21.52 1.03 0.56
N TYR A 242 21.16 2.31 0.51
CA TYR A 242 19.90 2.85 0.98
C TYR A 242 18.74 2.52 0.03
N GLN A 243 18.95 2.63 -1.28
CA GLN A 243 17.94 2.33 -2.30
C GLN A 243 17.82 0.83 -2.60
N ALA A 244 18.83 0.03 -2.22
CA ALA A 244 18.96 -1.42 -2.41
C ALA A 244 18.15 -1.97 -3.62
N PRO A 245 18.46 -1.55 -4.86
CA PRO A 245 17.62 -1.88 -6.03
C PRO A 245 17.49 -3.39 -6.24
N THR A 246 18.55 -4.14 -5.93
CA THR A 246 18.57 -5.59 -5.97
C THR A 246 17.61 -6.20 -4.95
N THR A 247 17.56 -5.70 -3.72
CA THR A 247 16.62 -6.17 -2.70
C THR A 247 15.18 -5.88 -3.13
N THR A 248 14.90 -4.68 -3.64
CA THR A 248 13.58 -4.32 -4.17
C THR A 248 13.16 -5.23 -5.33
N PHE A 249 14.08 -5.50 -6.27
CA PHE A 249 13.84 -6.42 -7.38
C PHE A 249 13.54 -7.86 -6.93
N LEU A 250 14.35 -8.40 -6.01
CA LEU A 250 14.16 -9.76 -5.50
C LEU A 250 12.84 -9.90 -4.74
N VAL A 251 12.51 -8.92 -3.88
CA VAL A 251 11.26 -8.88 -3.13
C VAL A 251 10.06 -8.75 -4.08
N MET A 252 10.14 -7.88 -5.08
CA MET A 252 9.09 -7.72 -6.09
C MET A 252 8.88 -9.00 -6.91
N ASN A 253 9.95 -9.66 -7.35
CA ASN A 253 9.87 -10.93 -8.06
C ASN A 253 9.16 -12.01 -7.21
N ALA A 254 9.57 -12.17 -5.95
CA ALA A 254 8.93 -13.11 -5.03
C ALA A 254 7.44 -12.76 -4.80
N PHE A 255 7.13 -11.47 -4.63
CA PHE A 255 5.76 -10.99 -4.46
C PHE A 255 4.89 -11.26 -5.69
N LEU A 256 5.38 -10.99 -6.90
CA LEU A 256 4.65 -11.23 -8.15
C LEU A 256 4.35 -12.72 -8.36
N ALA A 257 5.28 -13.62 -8.03
CA ALA A 257 5.04 -15.06 -8.11
C ALA A 257 4.00 -15.52 -7.08
N LEU A 258 3.97 -14.89 -5.90
CA LEU A 258 3.02 -15.21 -4.82
C LEU A 258 1.61 -14.68 -5.08
N LEU A 259 1.53 -13.49 -5.67
CA LEU A 259 0.32 -12.69 -5.79
C LEU A 259 -0.89 -13.47 -6.35
N PRO A 260 -0.79 -14.28 -7.42
CA PRO A 260 -1.93 -15.04 -7.93
C PRO A 260 -2.54 -16.00 -6.91
N SER A 261 -1.70 -16.74 -6.18
CA SER A 261 -2.18 -17.72 -5.19
C SER A 261 -2.85 -17.03 -4.00
N MET A 262 -2.19 -15.98 -3.49
CA MET A 262 -2.69 -15.17 -2.38
C MET A 262 -3.99 -14.45 -2.76
N ALA A 263 -4.02 -13.72 -3.87
CA ALA A 263 -5.19 -12.93 -4.26
C ALA A 263 -6.43 -13.81 -4.51
N ASN A 264 -6.26 -14.96 -5.15
CA ASN A 264 -7.37 -15.88 -5.40
C ASN A 264 -7.93 -16.45 -4.08
N ASP A 265 -7.08 -16.83 -3.13
CA ASP A 265 -7.52 -17.36 -1.83
C ASP A 265 -8.22 -16.28 -0.98
N LEU A 266 -7.67 -15.06 -0.95
CA LEU A 266 -8.26 -13.93 -0.21
C LEU A 266 -9.61 -13.51 -0.80
N LEU A 267 -9.71 -13.36 -2.12
CA LEU A 267 -10.99 -13.00 -2.77
C LEU A 267 -12.02 -14.12 -2.67
N ARG A 268 -11.60 -15.39 -2.76
CA ARG A 268 -12.50 -16.53 -2.53
C ARG A 268 -13.02 -16.55 -1.09
N SER A 269 -12.19 -16.22 -0.11
CA SER A 269 -12.62 -16.09 1.29
C SER A 269 -13.65 -14.98 1.44
N ALA A 270 -13.48 -13.85 0.74
CA ALA A 270 -14.48 -12.78 0.70
C ALA A 270 -15.78 -13.21 0.01
N ASP A 271 -15.71 -14.00 -1.07
CA ASP A 271 -16.89 -14.52 -1.76
C ASP A 271 -17.73 -15.44 -0.85
N ILE A 272 -17.08 -16.28 -0.05
CA ILE A 272 -17.75 -17.16 0.93
C ILE A 272 -18.36 -16.36 2.08
N ASP A 273 -17.64 -15.37 2.60
CA ASP A 273 -18.14 -14.52 3.70
C ASP A 273 -19.35 -13.67 3.26
N LEU A 274 -19.35 -13.21 2.01
CA LEU A 274 -20.42 -12.37 1.47
C LEU A 274 -21.58 -13.16 0.83
N SER A 275 -21.43 -14.46 0.56
CA SER A 275 -22.48 -15.26 -0.10
C SER A 275 -23.76 -15.38 0.73
N ASP A 276 -23.65 -15.24 2.05
CA ASP A 276 -24.79 -15.26 2.97
C ASP A 276 -25.45 -13.87 3.12
N GLU A 277 -24.78 -12.80 2.68
CA GLU A 277 -25.23 -11.40 2.79
C GLU A 277 -25.72 -10.81 1.46
N ILE A 278 -25.23 -11.30 0.32
CA ILE A 278 -25.42 -10.71 -1.01
C ILE A 278 -25.98 -11.77 -1.96
N PHE A 279 -27.26 -11.61 -2.34
CA PHE A 279 -27.99 -12.57 -3.18
C PHE A 279 -28.21 -12.06 -4.61
N SER A 280 -27.95 -10.78 -4.88
CA SER A 280 -28.13 -10.14 -6.18
C SER A 280 -27.06 -9.10 -6.49
N ASP A 281 -26.91 -8.74 -7.77
CA ASP A 281 -26.02 -7.64 -8.21
C ASP A 281 -26.45 -6.28 -7.63
N GLU A 282 -27.75 -6.10 -7.37
CA GLU A 282 -28.26 -4.88 -6.73
C GLU A 282 -27.83 -4.79 -5.27
N ASP A 283 -27.92 -5.90 -4.52
CA ASP A 283 -27.44 -5.97 -3.13
C ASP A 283 -25.94 -5.67 -3.03
N LYS A 284 -25.17 -6.14 -4.02
CA LYS A 284 -23.73 -5.85 -4.12
C LYS A 284 -23.44 -4.36 -4.23
N VAL A 285 -24.22 -3.62 -5.01
CA VAL A 285 -24.07 -2.17 -5.13
C VAL A 285 -24.48 -1.49 -3.82
N ILE A 286 -25.59 -1.90 -3.21
CA ILE A 286 -26.11 -1.33 -1.96
C ILE A 286 -25.10 -1.51 -0.81
N GLN A 287 -24.60 -2.72 -0.61
CA GLN A 287 -23.62 -3.04 0.43
C GLN A 287 -22.28 -2.33 0.18
N GLY A 288 -21.85 -2.27 -1.09
CA GLY A 288 -20.69 -1.50 -1.50
C GLY A 288 -20.83 -0.03 -1.12
N ASP A 289 -21.93 0.62 -1.52
CA ASP A 289 -22.16 2.04 -1.21
C ASP A 289 -22.23 2.29 0.30
N ALA A 290 -22.89 1.42 1.06
CA ALA A 290 -22.95 1.50 2.52
C ALA A 290 -21.56 1.37 3.19
N PHE A 291 -20.70 0.52 2.64
CA PHE A 291 -19.30 0.40 3.06
C PHE A 291 -18.51 1.68 2.74
N GLY A 292 -18.62 2.18 1.50
CA GLY A 292 -17.97 3.42 1.07
C GLY A 292 -18.37 4.63 1.91
N ILE A 293 -19.65 4.77 2.23
CA ILE A 293 -20.18 5.83 3.12
C ILE A 293 -19.51 5.76 4.49
N ARG A 294 -19.44 4.57 5.11
CA ARG A 294 -18.82 4.40 6.43
C ARG A 294 -17.35 4.79 6.42
N ILE A 295 -16.61 4.39 5.39
CA ILE A 295 -15.20 4.78 5.24
C ILE A 295 -15.04 6.28 5.11
N LEU A 296 -15.85 6.93 4.27
CA LEU A 296 -15.77 8.38 4.08
C LEU A 296 -16.05 9.13 5.39
N GLU A 297 -16.98 8.65 6.22
CA GLU A 297 -17.21 9.24 7.54
C GLU A 297 -16.02 9.06 8.49
N HIS A 298 -15.53 7.83 8.64
CA HIS A 298 -14.41 7.54 9.52
C HIS A 298 -13.13 8.24 9.09
N ALA A 299 -12.84 8.29 7.78
CA ALA A 299 -11.73 9.05 7.23
C ALA A 299 -11.90 10.55 7.49
N GLY A 300 -13.12 11.08 7.34
CA GLY A 300 -13.43 12.48 7.67
C GLY A 300 -13.19 12.81 9.15
N HIS A 301 -13.53 11.90 10.06
CA HIS A 301 -13.24 12.01 11.48
C HIS A 301 -11.74 11.91 11.77
N GLY A 302 -11.04 10.95 11.16
CA GLY A 302 -9.59 10.77 11.30
C GLY A 302 -8.81 12.01 10.87
N LEU A 303 -9.16 12.61 9.73
CA LEU A 303 -8.53 13.85 9.24
C LEU A 303 -8.75 15.04 10.19
N ARG A 304 -9.92 15.13 10.83
CA ARG A 304 -10.17 16.17 11.85
C ARG A 304 -9.36 15.95 13.12
N LEU A 305 -9.17 14.70 13.53
CA LEU A 305 -8.32 14.37 14.66
C LEU A 305 -6.86 14.68 14.36
N LEU A 306 -6.38 14.37 13.14
CA LEU A 306 -5.05 14.75 12.67
C LEU A 306 -4.84 16.27 12.66
N SER A 307 -5.86 17.04 12.29
CA SER A 307 -5.84 18.50 12.38
C SER A 307 -5.63 18.98 13.83
N MET A 308 -6.35 18.40 14.79
CA MET A 308 -6.15 18.72 16.22
C MET A 308 -4.76 18.37 16.70
N LEU A 309 -4.23 17.20 16.33
CA LEU A 309 -2.85 16.80 16.66
C LEU A 309 -1.82 17.75 16.06
N SER A 310 -2.03 18.19 14.82
CA SER A 310 -1.14 19.15 14.14
C SER A 310 -1.06 20.48 14.90
N ILE A 311 -2.17 20.94 15.49
CA ILE A 311 -2.19 22.13 16.36
C ILE A 311 -1.41 21.90 17.66
N VAL A 312 -1.49 20.69 18.25
CA VAL A 312 -0.70 20.36 19.44
C VAL A 312 0.80 20.37 19.10
N PHE A 313 1.21 19.76 17.99
CA PHE A 313 2.60 19.79 17.54
C PHE A 313 3.07 21.20 17.23
N LEU A 314 2.24 22.01 16.58
CA LEU A 314 2.51 23.44 16.34
C LEU A 314 2.92 24.15 17.64
N VAL A 315 2.14 23.99 18.72
CA VAL A 315 2.43 24.63 20.02
C VAL A 315 3.75 24.14 20.61
N ILE A 316 4.02 22.84 20.53
CA ILE A 316 5.27 22.24 21.04
C ILE A 316 6.48 22.79 20.25
N TYR A 317 6.45 22.75 18.92
CA TYR A 317 7.59 23.17 18.10
C TYR A 317 7.85 24.69 18.18
N VAL A 318 6.81 25.51 18.29
CA VAL A 318 6.97 26.96 18.55
C VAL A 318 7.72 27.21 19.86
N TRP A 319 7.47 26.40 20.88
CA TRP A 319 8.10 26.55 22.20
C TRP A 319 9.57 26.10 22.21
N PHE A 320 9.94 25.05 21.45
CA PHE A 320 11.26 24.42 21.54
C PHE A 320 12.21 24.71 20.38
N SER A 321 11.70 25.02 19.19
CA SER A 321 12.46 25.05 17.92
C SER A 321 12.25 26.32 17.08
N GLY A 322 11.45 27.26 17.57
CA GLY A 322 11.17 28.54 16.90
C GLY A 322 10.07 28.48 15.83
N TYR A 323 9.91 29.58 15.09
CA TYR A 323 8.75 29.81 14.22
C TYR A 323 8.84 29.21 12.80
N SER A 324 10.00 28.74 12.34
CA SER A 324 10.18 28.27 10.95
C SER A 324 9.34 27.02 10.64
N GLU A 325 9.25 26.08 11.59
CA GLU A 325 8.43 24.87 11.44
C GLU A 325 6.94 25.11 11.72
N ALA A 326 6.59 26.22 12.39
CA ALA A 326 5.23 26.54 12.77
C ALA A 326 4.29 26.72 11.57
N ILE A 327 4.81 27.25 10.46
CA ILE A 327 4.02 27.47 9.24
C ILE A 327 3.60 26.13 8.63
N LYS A 328 4.49 25.13 8.57
CA LYS A 328 4.19 23.81 7.99
C LYS A 328 3.06 23.10 8.74
N TRP A 329 3.13 23.09 10.07
CA TRP A 329 2.10 22.49 10.92
C TRP A 329 0.76 23.23 10.85
N SER A 330 0.79 24.56 10.68
CA SER A 330 -0.42 25.37 10.49
C SER A 330 -1.12 25.05 9.17
N VAL A 331 -0.35 24.94 8.07
CA VAL A 331 -0.88 24.54 6.76
C VAL A 331 -1.46 23.13 6.81
N LEU A 332 -0.76 22.18 7.44
CA LEU A 332 -1.24 20.81 7.61
C LEU A 332 -2.54 20.75 8.42
N ALA A 333 -2.64 21.50 9.52
CA ALA A 333 -3.84 21.57 10.34
C ALA A 333 -5.05 22.10 9.56
N LEU A 334 -4.87 23.16 8.77
CA LEU A 334 -5.93 23.74 7.95
C LEU A 334 -6.36 22.80 6.81
N ALA A 335 -5.39 22.21 6.10
CA ALA A 335 -5.65 21.29 5.00
C ALA A 335 -6.44 20.06 5.48
N THR A 336 -5.97 19.41 6.55
CA THR A 336 -6.60 18.21 7.11
C THR A 336 -8.00 18.51 7.67
N HIS A 337 -8.22 19.69 8.26
CA HIS A 337 -9.56 20.13 8.68
C HIS A 337 -10.52 20.22 7.49
N GLN A 338 -10.08 20.91 6.43
CA GLN A 338 -10.90 21.15 5.23
C GLN A 338 -11.19 19.85 4.48
N TRP A 339 -10.19 18.97 4.36
CA TRP A 339 -10.36 17.64 3.78
C TRP A 339 -11.33 16.81 4.61
N GLY A 340 -11.18 16.77 5.93
CA GLY A 340 -12.10 16.04 6.82
C GLY A 340 -13.57 16.51 6.66
N GLY A 341 -13.79 17.81 6.47
CA GLY A 341 -15.11 18.36 6.13
C GLY A 341 -15.63 17.90 4.76
N SER A 342 -14.75 17.80 3.76
CA SER A 342 -15.10 17.34 2.41
C SER A 342 -15.53 15.87 2.39
N PHE A 343 -14.80 15.01 3.10
CA PHE A 343 -15.10 13.58 3.23
C PHE A 343 -16.50 13.34 3.83
N ARG A 344 -16.83 14.04 4.92
CA ARG A 344 -18.17 13.95 5.54
C ARG A 344 -19.29 14.43 4.63
N LYS A 345 -19.08 15.52 3.88
CA LYS A 345 -20.06 16.03 2.90
C LYS A 345 -20.26 15.06 1.74
N SER A 346 -19.19 14.39 1.30
CA SER A 346 -19.25 13.33 0.30
C SER A 346 -20.06 12.13 0.79
N ALA A 347 -19.85 11.67 2.04
CA ALA A 347 -20.62 10.59 2.64
C ALA A 347 -22.14 10.89 2.65
N GLN A 348 -22.51 12.13 3.02
CA GLN A 348 -23.91 12.60 2.97
C GLN A 348 -24.46 12.60 1.54
N ALA A 349 -23.67 13.06 0.56
CA ALA A 349 -24.07 13.07 -0.84
C ALA A 349 -24.29 11.65 -1.40
N TRP A 350 -23.49 10.68 -0.99
CA TRP A 350 -23.71 9.27 -1.34
C TRP A 350 -25.00 8.73 -0.73
N ARG A 351 -25.27 8.99 0.56
CA ARG A 351 -26.54 8.58 1.22
C ARG A 351 -27.78 9.11 0.53
N HIS A 352 -27.78 10.38 0.15
CA HIS A 352 -28.95 11.04 -0.45
C HIS A 352 -28.96 10.97 -1.98
N LYS A 353 -28.11 10.12 -2.58
CA LYS A 353 -27.97 10.00 -4.04
C LYS A 353 -27.77 11.37 -4.75
N GLY A 354 -27.07 12.30 -4.11
CA GLY A 354 -26.79 13.65 -4.63
C GLY A 354 -25.97 13.65 -5.93
N ALA A 355 -25.74 14.83 -6.51
CA ALA A 355 -24.99 14.97 -7.76
C ALA A 355 -23.56 14.39 -7.67
N TRP A 356 -23.02 13.94 -8.82
CA TRP A 356 -21.72 13.26 -8.89
C TRP A 356 -20.58 14.07 -8.27
N HIS A 357 -20.52 15.38 -8.52
CA HIS A 357 -19.46 16.26 -8.00
C HIS A 357 -19.50 16.39 -6.47
N LEU A 358 -20.68 16.25 -5.85
CA LEU A 358 -20.81 16.21 -4.39
C LEU A 358 -20.37 14.87 -3.83
N ARG A 359 -20.69 13.77 -4.52
CA ARG A 359 -20.25 12.41 -4.16
C ARG A 359 -18.73 12.25 -4.22
N TYR A 360 -18.07 12.88 -5.19
CA TYR A 360 -16.60 12.82 -5.34
C TYR A 360 -15.85 14.03 -4.75
N ARG A 361 -16.52 14.84 -3.93
CA ARG A 361 -15.93 16.04 -3.32
C ARG A 361 -14.65 15.74 -2.53
N PHE A 362 -14.56 14.55 -1.92
CA PHE A 362 -13.40 14.08 -1.17
C PHE A 362 -12.13 13.95 -2.02
N VAL A 363 -12.27 13.77 -3.34
CA VAL A 363 -11.15 13.77 -4.31
C VAL A 363 -10.95 15.17 -4.89
N ILE A 364 -12.05 15.83 -5.26
CA ILE A 364 -12.01 17.14 -5.91
C ILE A 364 -11.37 18.21 -5.01
N THR A 365 -11.69 18.20 -3.71
CA THR A 365 -11.21 19.25 -2.77
C THR A 365 -9.69 19.18 -2.56
N PRO A 366 -9.07 18.01 -2.26
CA PRO A 366 -7.62 17.90 -2.23
C PRO A 366 -6.95 18.28 -3.56
N MET A 367 -7.51 17.85 -4.70
CA MET A 367 -6.94 18.17 -6.01
C MET A 367 -6.94 19.67 -6.30
N LEU A 368 -8.06 20.36 -6.04
CA LEU A 368 -8.13 21.82 -6.19
C LEU A 368 -7.17 22.54 -5.25
N MET A 369 -7.02 22.06 -4.02
CA MET A 369 -6.09 22.64 -3.05
C MET A 369 -4.63 22.45 -3.48
N LEU A 370 -4.29 21.29 -4.05
CA LEU A 370 -2.97 20.99 -4.58
C LEU A 370 -2.67 21.85 -5.81
N VAL A 371 -3.61 21.98 -6.75
CA VAL A 371 -3.47 22.89 -7.90
C VAL A 371 -3.31 24.34 -7.44
N ALA A 372 -4.05 24.77 -6.43
CA ALA A 372 -3.88 26.11 -5.87
C ALA A 372 -2.49 26.28 -5.24
N LEU A 373 -2.02 25.33 -4.44
CA LEU A 373 -0.69 25.36 -3.82
C LEU A 373 0.42 25.41 -4.87
N VAL A 374 0.35 24.57 -5.90
CA VAL A 374 1.31 24.57 -7.02
C VAL A 374 1.23 25.88 -7.79
N GLY A 375 0.02 26.38 -8.09
CA GLY A 375 -0.17 27.66 -8.75
C GLY A 375 0.42 28.82 -7.96
N PHE A 376 0.20 28.86 -6.64
CA PHE A 376 0.83 29.83 -5.76
C PHE A 376 2.35 29.69 -5.75
N ALA A 377 2.88 28.47 -5.62
CA ALA A 377 4.33 28.24 -5.65
C ALA A 377 4.94 28.76 -6.96
N VAL A 378 4.36 28.42 -8.11
CA VAL A 378 4.84 28.89 -9.43
C VAL A 378 4.76 30.41 -9.59
N ILE A 379 3.73 31.06 -9.05
CA ILE A 379 3.61 32.52 -9.09
C ILE A 379 4.69 33.18 -8.22
N PHE A 380 4.95 32.65 -7.03
CA PHE A 380 5.96 33.19 -6.11
C PHE A 380 7.40 32.88 -6.56
N ASP A 381 7.65 31.75 -7.23
CA ASP A 381 8.95 31.41 -7.83
C ASP A 381 9.26 32.27 -9.06
N SER A 382 8.23 32.86 -9.70
CA SER A 382 8.40 33.77 -10.84
C SER A 382 8.73 35.22 -10.46
N GLU A 383 8.82 35.51 -9.16
CA GLU A 383 9.24 36.81 -8.62
C GLU A 383 10.71 36.84 -8.12
N GLU A 384 11.45 35.73 -8.26
CA GLU A 384 12.93 35.68 -8.23
C GLU A 384 13.51 35.59 -9.65
#